data_AF-A0AAD6E7N3-F1
#
_entry.id   AF-A0AAD6E7N3-F1
#
_cell.length_a   1.000
_cell.length_b   1.000
_cell.length_c   1.000
_cell.angle_alpha   90.00
_cell.angle_beta   90.00
_cell.angle_gamma   90.00
#
_symmetry.space_group_name_H-M   'P 1'
#
loop_
_entity.id
_entity.type
_entity.pdbx_description
1 polymer ?
#
loop_
_entity_poly.entity_id
_entity_poly.type
_entity_poly.pdbx_seq_one_letter_code
_entity_poly.pdbx_strand_id
1 'polypeptide(L)'
;MGLSCNTKQGADIVSRALNAIVFIPDFLQGVYADAAWLPPDTEEKREKFFGYLKGYAAPPKYVKTLIEVTNEYKASFPGVTRWGAYGLCWGGKVVALASKNNTPFTVSVQLHPGMLDPADAKEINIPHMVLASKDEPAEPVAGFKTVIEDRLGAIGGFVETYTTMFHGWMGTNAKLDQDEGRNGYIRGYTQVIDFLRE
;
A
#
# COMPACT_ATOMS: atom_id res chain seq x y z
N MET A 1 13.35 -3.27 -1.74
CA MET A 1 12.36 -2.58 -0.90
C MET A 1 12.94 -1.23 -0.55
N GLY A 2 12.34 -0.10 -0.94
CA GLY A 2 12.93 1.23 -0.77
C GLY A 2 12.30 2.29 -1.67
N LEU A 3 12.77 3.54 -1.60
CA LEU A 3 12.25 4.67 -2.37
C LEU A 3 12.76 4.69 -3.82
N SER A 4 12.15 3.85 -4.67
CA SER A 4 12.48 3.79 -6.10
C SER A 4 11.96 5.02 -6.87
N CYS A 5 12.52 5.29 -8.06
CA CYS A 5 12.05 6.38 -8.93
C CYS A 5 10.56 6.21 -9.30
N ASN A 6 10.12 4.98 -9.58
CA ASN A 6 8.73 4.67 -9.90
C ASN A 6 7.78 4.89 -8.71
N THR A 7 8.25 4.65 -7.48
CA THR A 7 7.51 4.98 -6.25
C THR A 7 7.30 6.49 -6.11
N LYS A 8 8.35 7.28 -6.34
CA LYS A 8 8.28 8.74 -6.30
C LYS A 8 7.38 9.30 -7.41
N GLN A 9 7.50 8.75 -8.62
CA GLN A 9 6.64 9.11 -9.74
C GLN A 9 5.16 8.87 -9.43
N GLY A 10 4.83 7.75 -8.81
CA GLY A 10 3.46 7.46 -8.37
C GLY A 10 2.93 8.49 -7.38
N ALA A 11 3.76 8.92 -6.43
CA ALA A 11 3.42 9.98 -5.49
C ALA A 11 3.22 11.34 -6.18
N ASP A 12 4.08 11.68 -7.15
CA ASP A 12 3.94 12.91 -7.95
C ASP A 12 2.63 12.92 -8.76
N ILE A 13 2.27 11.77 -9.35
CA ILE A 13 1.01 11.58 -10.08
C ILE A 13 -0.20 11.84 -9.17
N VAL A 14 -0.22 11.21 -7.98
CA VAL A 14 -1.30 11.39 -7.00
C VAL A 14 -1.36 12.84 -6.51
N SER A 15 -0.20 13.42 -6.16
CA SER A 15 -0.09 14.81 -5.70
C SER A 15 -0.66 15.79 -6.72
N ARG A 16 -0.26 15.65 -7.99
CA ARG A 16 -0.71 16.52 -9.08
C ARG A 16 -2.19 16.36 -9.38
N ALA A 17 -2.71 15.12 -9.41
CA ALA A 17 -4.08 14.85 -9.79
C ALA A 17 -5.12 15.22 -8.72
N LEU A 18 -4.71 15.21 -7.44
CA LEU A 18 -5.56 15.59 -6.31
C LEU A 18 -5.29 17.00 -5.80
N ASN A 19 -4.30 17.71 -6.36
CA ASN A 19 -3.79 18.97 -5.81
C ASN A 19 -3.47 18.84 -4.31
N ALA A 20 -2.81 17.75 -3.94
CA ALA A 20 -2.57 17.34 -2.56
C ALA A 20 -1.07 17.31 -2.24
N ILE A 21 -0.73 17.49 -0.97
CA ILE A 21 0.63 17.28 -0.47
C ILE A 21 0.79 15.77 -0.19
N VAL A 22 1.80 15.13 -0.79
CA VAL A 22 2.08 13.72 -0.57
C VAL A 22 3.40 13.57 0.19
N PHE A 23 3.35 12.91 1.34
CA PHE A 23 4.52 12.59 2.15
C PHE A 23 4.96 11.15 1.89
N ILE A 24 6.27 10.96 1.69
CA ILE A 24 6.87 9.62 1.56
C ILE A 24 7.94 9.46 2.67
N PRO A 25 7.54 9.14 3.91
CA PRO A 25 8.47 9.01 5.02
C PRO A 25 9.37 7.78 4.87
N ASP A 26 10.64 7.91 5.23
CA ASP A 26 11.58 6.79 5.29
C ASP A 26 11.49 6.06 6.63
N PHE A 27 10.48 5.19 6.76
CA PHE A 27 10.28 4.44 8.00
C PHE A 27 11.42 3.44 8.30
N LEU A 28 12.12 2.97 7.28
CA LEU A 28 13.19 1.99 7.43
C LEU A 28 14.55 2.65 7.69
N GLN A 29 14.63 3.98 7.74
CA GLN A 29 15.81 4.77 8.10
C GLN A 29 17.09 4.33 7.36
N GLY A 30 16.97 4.11 6.05
CA GLY A 30 18.06 3.61 5.20
C GLY A 30 18.43 2.13 5.37
N VAL A 31 17.85 1.41 6.33
CA VAL A 31 18.08 -0.02 6.55
C VAL A 31 17.08 -0.83 5.73
N TYR A 32 17.30 -0.86 4.42
CA TYR A 32 16.42 -1.53 3.45
C TYR A 32 16.72 -3.03 3.30
N ALA A 33 15.77 -3.77 2.71
CA ALA A 33 16.02 -5.14 2.27
C ALA A 33 17.11 -5.14 1.18
N ASP A 34 18.12 -5.99 1.36
CA ASP A 34 19.23 -6.11 0.41
C ASP A 34 18.74 -6.59 -0.96
N ALA A 35 19.28 -5.99 -2.02
CA ALA A 35 18.97 -6.37 -3.39
C ALA A 35 19.34 -7.83 -3.69
N ALA A 36 20.37 -8.37 -3.03
CA ALA A 36 20.80 -9.76 -3.20
C ALA A 36 19.75 -10.78 -2.72
N TRP A 37 18.78 -10.37 -1.90
CA TRP A 37 17.69 -11.24 -1.42
C TRP A 37 16.51 -11.31 -2.40
N LEU A 38 16.55 -10.54 -3.50
CA LEU A 38 15.43 -10.37 -4.43
C LEU A 38 15.80 -10.87 -5.84
N PRO A 39 14.92 -11.64 -6.52
CA PRO A 39 13.70 -12.24 -5.97
C PRO A 39 14.02 -13.32 -4.92
N PRO A 40 13.12 -13.61 -3.97
CA PRO A 40 13.30 -14.64 -2.95
C PRO A 40 13.03 -16.05 -3.53
N ASP A 41 13.85 -16.43 -4.51
CA ASP A 41 13.72 -17.65 -5.32
C ASP A 41 14.46 -18.87 -4.74
N THR A 42 15.42 -18.65 -3.84
CA THR A 42 16.11 -19.70 -3.08
C THR A 42 15.69 -19.70 -1.62
N GLU A 43 15.90 -20.82 -0.92
CA GLU A 43 15.60 -20.91 0.51
C GLU A 43 16.38 -19.87 1.33
N GLU A 44 17.68 -19.72 1.07
CA GLU A 44 18.52 -18.73 1.75
C GLU A 44 18.00 -17.29 1.55
N LYS A 45 17.60 -16.93 0.33
CA LYS A 45 17.06 -15.59 0.06
C LYS A 45 15.70 -15.40 0.74
N ARG A 46 14.84 -16.43 0.76
CA ARG A 46 13.57 -16.40 1.49
C ARG A 46 13.79 -16.21 2.97
N GLU A 47 14.67 -16.98 3.59
CA GLU A 47 14.99 -16.85 5.01
C GLU A 47 15.47 -15.44 5.37
N LYS A 48 16.40 -14.87 4.58
CA LYS A 48 16.89 -13.50 4.78
C LYS A 48 15.79 -12.46 4.60
N PHE A 49 15.04 -12.54 3.50
CA PHE A 49 14.00 -11.57 3.17
C PHE A 49 12.82 -11.62 4.16
N PHE A 50 12.28 -12.81 4.41
CA PHE A 50 11.19 -12.98 5.38
C PHE A 50 11.66 -12.82 6.82
N GLY A 51 12.91 -13.14 7.14
CA GLY A 51 13.53 -12.83 8.42
C GLY A 51 13.59 -11.33 8.68
N TYR A 52 13.98 -10.55 7.66
CA TYR A 52 13.94 -9.08 7.72
C TYR A 52 12.50 -8.55 7.92
N LEU A 53 11.53 -9.09 7.18
CA LEU A 53 10.10 -8.73 7.30
C LEU A 53 9.44 -9.17 8.61
N LYS A 54 9.94 -10.22 9.27
CA LYS A 54 9.47 -10.66 10.61
C LYS A 54 10.23 -9.95 11.74
N GLY A 55 11.45 -9.49 11.45
CA GLY A 55 12.37 -8.87 12.39
C GLY A 55 12.31 -7.35 12.33
N TYR A 56 13.30 -6.73 11.69
CA TYR A 56 13.45 -5.27 11.64
C TYR A 56 12.23 -4.61 11.01
N ALA A 57 11.85 -5.04 9.79
CA ALA A 57 10.75 -4.49 9.02
C ALA A 57 9.39 -5.14 9.32
N ALA A 58 9.14 -5.58 10.56
CA ALA A 58 7.83 -6.12 10.93
C ALA A 58 6.73 -5.04 10.83
N PRO A 59 5.73 -5.16 9.94
CA PRO A 59 4.73 -4.11 9.73
C PRO A 59 4.06 -3.56 11.01
N PRO A 60 3.70 -4.40 12.01
CA PRO A 60 3.12 -3.88 13.26
C PRO A 60 3.99 -2.87 14.00
N LYS A 61 5.32 -2.92 13.86
CA LYS A 61 6.25 -1.97 14.51
C LYS A 61 6.08 -0.54 13.99
N TYR A 62 5.61 -0.38 12.75
CA TYR A 62 5.56 0.90 12.06
C TYR A 62 4.17 1.54 12.05
N VAL A 63 3.15 0.83 12.56
CA VAL A 63 1.79 1.35 12.67
C VAL A 63 1.74 2.59 13.57
N LYS A 64 2.35 2.49 14.76
CA LYS A 64 2.42 3.61 15.70
C LYS A 64 3.17 4.80 15.10
N THR A 65 4.33 4.53 14.47
CA THR A 65 5.13 5.56 13.79
C THR A 65 4.36 6.28 12.69
N LEU A 66 3.59 5.54 11.86
CA LEU A 66 2.76 6.12 10.81
C LEU A 66 1.65 7.03 11.40
N ILE A 67 1.02 6.64 12.50
CA ILE A 67 0.01 7.46 13.18
C ILE A 67 0.63 8.72 13.79
N GLU A 68 1.74 8.59 14.51
CA GLU A 68 2.43 9.70 15.18
C GLU A 68 2.91 10.73 14.16
N VAL A 69 3.60 10.31 13.10
CA VAL A 69 4.09 11.24 12.07
C VAL A 69 2.93 11.92 11.34
N THR A 70 1.81 11.22 11.12
CA THR A 70 0.61 11.83 10.52
C THR A 70 0.03 12.91 11.42
N ASN A 71 0.02 12.71 12.74
CA ASN A 71 -0.45 13.73 13.68
C ASN A 71 0.49 14.95 13.72
N GLU A 72 1.80 14.76 13.60
CA GLU A 72 2.77 15.85 13.44
C GLU A 72 2.54 16.64 12.14
N TYR A 73 2.26 15.95 11.03
CA TYR A 73 1.89 16.60 9.77
C TYR A 73 0.57 17.36 9.89
N LYS A 74 -0.45 16.80 10.54
CA LYS A 74 -1.72 17.50 10.81
C LYS A 74 -1.49 18.81 11.58
N ALA A 75 -0.62 18.80 12.59
CA ALA A 75 -0.27 20.00 13.34
C ALA A 75 0.51 21.02 12.49
N SER A 76 1.39 20.55 11.61
CA SER A 76 2.21 21.39 10.73
C SER A 76 1.44 21.99 9.55
N PHE A 77 0.33 21.36 9.15
CA PHE A 77 -0.51 21.76 8.02
C PHE A 77 -1.98 21.95 8.46
N PRO A 78 -2.29 22.93 9.33
CA PRO A 78 -3.62 23.10 9.91
C PRO A 78 -4.72 23.42 8.88
N GLY A 79 -4.35 23.86 7.67
CA GLY A 79 -5.29 24.07 6.56
C GLY A 79 -5.73 22.78 5.86
N VAL A 80 -5.09 21.63 6.12
CA VAL A 80 -5.41 20.35 5.50
C VAL A 80 -6.44 19.61 6.35
N THR A 81 -7.65 19.44 5.81
CA THR A 81 -8.81 18.90 6.54
C THR A 81 -9.05 17.40 6.32
N ARG A 82 -8.47 16.79 5.27
CA ARG A 82 -8.52 15.35 5.00
C ARG A 82 -7.12 14.77 4.87
N TRP A 83 -6.96 13.56 5.38
CA TRP A 83 -5.71 12.80 5.35
C TRP A 83 -6.02 11.40 4.87
N GLY A 84 -5.39 10.97 3.78
CA GLY A 84 -5.48 9.61 3.26
C GLY A 84 -4.14 8.91 3.35
N ALA A 85 -4.14 7.58 3.23
CA ALA A 85 -2.92 6.79 3.16
C ALA A 85 -3.00 5.76 2.03
N TYR A 86 -1.92 5.59 1.28
CA TYR A 86 -1.78 4.44 0.40
C TYR A 86 -0.42 3.80 0.59
N GLY A 87 -0.37 2.48 0.42
CA GLY A 87 0.81 1.69 0.67
C GLY A 87 1.07 0.67 -0.44
N LEU A 88 2.35 0.53 -0.80
CA LEU A 88 2.84 -0.39 -1.82
C LEU A 88 3.48 -1.61 -1.13
N CYS A 89 3.08 -2.84 -1.49
CA CYS A 89 3.65 -4.08 -0.92
C CYS A 89 3.59 -4.09 0.61
N TRP A 90 4.74 -4.04 1.27
CA TRP A 90 4.93 -3.94 2.71
C TRP A 90 4.19 -2.72 3.29
N GLY A 91 4.26 -1.58 2.60
CA GLY A 91 3.56 -0.37 3.02
C GLY A 91 2.04 -0.56 3.02
N GLY A 92 1.52 -1.41 2.13
CA GLY A 92 0.09 -1.77 2.10
C GLY A 92 -0.34 -2.42 3.41
N LYS A 93 0.44 -3.38 3.92
CA LYS A 93 0.19 -4.01 5.22
C LYS A 93 0.22 -3.00 6.37
N VAL A 94 1.20 -2.10 6.39
CA VAL A 94 1.29 -1.05 7.43
C VAL A 94 0.07 -0.14 7.39
N VAL A 95 -0.35 0.29 6.20
CA VAL A 95 -1.55 1.12 6.00
C VAL A 95 -2.81 0.39 6.44
N ALA A 96 -2.99 -0.88 6.08
CA ALA A 96 -4.14 -1.69 6.51
C ALA A 96 -4.25 -1.75 8.04
N LEU A 97 -3.13 -2.05 8.71
CA LEU A 97 -3.06 -2.11 10.17
C LEU A 97 -3.26 -0.75 10.84
N ALA A 98 -2.90 0.35 10.18
CA ALA A 98 -3.12 1.71 10.66
C ALA A 98 -4.52 2.28 10.32
N SER A 99 -5.34 1.55 9.55
CA SER A 99 -6.68 1.96 9.11
C SER A 99 -7.80 1.40 10.00
N LYS A 100 -7.42 0.98 11.21
CA LYS A 100 -8.31 0.48 12.26
C LYS A 100 -8.92 1.65 13.07
N ASN A 101 -9.68 1.34 14.11
CA ASN A 101 -10.26 2.34 15.03
C ASN A 101 -9.25 3.41 15.50
N ASN A 102 -9.72 4.66 15.56
CA ASN A 102 -8.94 5.86 15.90
C ASN A 102 -7.81 6.21 14.91
N THR A 103 -7.88 5.71 13.68
CA THR A 103 -6.99 6.12 12.60
C THR A 103 -7.12 7.63 12.30
N PRO A 104 -6.01 8.34 11.99
CA PRO A 104 -6.07 9.72 11.55
C PRO A 104 -6.55 9.87 10.09
N PHE A 105 -6.71 8.75 9.37
CA PHE A 105 -7.02 8.73 7.94
C PHE A 105 -8.53 8.66 7.68
N THR A 106 -8.97 9.27 6.59
CA THR A 106 -10.37 9.19 6.11
C THR A 106 -10.55 8.13 5.03
N VAL A 107 -9.48 7.72 4.37
CA VAL A 107 -9.47 6.73 3.29
C VAL A 107 -8.11 6.05 3.23
N SER A 108 -8.08 4.78 2.84
CA SER A 108 -6.85 4.00 2.76
C SER A 108 -6.78 3.07 1.56
N VAL A 109 -5.57 2.80 1.05
CA VAL A 109 -5.37 1.98 -0.13
C VAL A 109 -4.16 1.04 0.00
N GLN A 110 -4.32 -0.22 -0.39
CA GLN A 110 -3.23 -1.20 -0.54
C GLN A 110 -3.01 -1.55 -2.01
N LEU A 111 -1.75 -1.52 -2.43
CA LEU A 111 -1.34 -1.76 -3.81
C LEU A 111 -0.33 -2.90 -3.84
N HIS A 112 -0.57 -3.91 -4.69
CA HIS A 112 0.17 -5.20 -4.74
C HIS A 112 0.52 -5.67 -3.32
N PRO A 113 -0.49 -5.97 -2.48
CA PRO A 113 -0.31 -6.07 -1.04
C PRO A 113 0.60 -7.24 -0.65
N GLY A 114 1.62 -6.96 0.16
CA GLY A 114 2.42 -7.99 0.82
C GLY A 114 1.78 -8.40 2.14
N MET A 115 1.80 -9.69 2.48
CA MET A 115 1.25 -10.22 3.75
C MET A 115 -0.24 -9.88 3.95
N LEU A 116 -1.03 -9.85 2.88
CA LEU A 116 -2.47 -9.62 2.94
C LEU A 116 -3.13 -10.68 3.84
N ASP A 117 -3.94 -10.23 4.78
CA ASP A 117 -4.63 -11.10 5.74
C ASP A 117 -6.11 -10.67 5.87
N PRO A 118 -7.08 -11.54 5.53
CA PRO A 118 -8.50 -11.26 5.71
C PRO A 118 -8.89 -10.86 7.15
N ALA A 119 -8.10 -11.23 8.16
CA ALA A 119 -8.34 -10.80 9.53
C ALA A 119 -8.19 -9.27 9.70
N ASP A 120 -7.26 -8.63 8.99
CA ASP A 120 -7.08 -7.18 9.07
C ASP A 120 -8.31 -6.43 8.56
N ALA A 121 -8.94 -6.94 7.50
CA ALA A 121 -10.14 -6.36 6.90
C ALA A 121 -11.30 -6.22 7.91
N LYS A 122 -11.37 -7.10 8.92
CA LYS A 122 -12.41 -7.06 9.96
C LYS A 122 -12.22 -5.93 10.96
N GLU A 123 -11.04 -5.34 11.02
CA GLU A 123 -10.71 -4.26 11.94
C GLU A 123 -10.66 -2.89 11.26
N ILE A 124 -10.53 -2.85 9.93
CA ILE A 124 -10.59 -1.61 9.14
C ILE A 124 -11.98 -0.98 9.28
N ASN A 125 -12.03 0.33 9.49
CA ASN A 125 -13.27 1.07 9.79
C ASN A 125 -13.46 2.35 8.94
N ILE A 126 -12.63 2.52 7.90
CA ILE A 126 -12.67 3.64 6.94
C ILE A 126 -12.77 3.08 5.52
N PRO A 127 -13.14 3.90 4.52
CA PRO A 127 -13.10 3.44 3.14
C PRO A 127 -11.74 2.87 2.76
N HIS A 128 -11.74 1.68 2.16
CA HIS A 128 -10.53 0.93 1.92
C HIS A 128 -10.51 0.25 0.55
N MET A 129 -9.45 0.50 -0.22
CA MET A 129 -9.23 -0.12 -1.52
C MET A 129 -8.05 -1.09 -1.50
N VAL A 130 -8.16 -2.21 -2.21
CA VAL A 130 -7.06 -3.14 -2.50
C VAL A 130 -6.96 -3.37 -4.01
N LEU A 131 -5.81 -3.06 -4.58
CA LEU A 131 -5.45 -3.49 -5.93
C LEU A 131 -4.39 -4.59 -5.82
N ALA A 132 -4.78 -5.84 -6.06
CA ALA A 132 -3.90 -6.99 -6.10
C ALA A 132 -3.42 -7.29 -7.53
N SER A 133 -2.30 -7.98 -7.66
CA SER A 133 -1.78 -8.57 -8.91
C SER A 133 -2.13 -10.06 -8.97
N LYS A 134 -1.68 -10.73 -10.03
CA LYS A 134 -1.78 -12.19 -10.13
C LYS A 134 -0.86 -12.97 -9.19
N ASP A 135 0.12 -12.29 -8.58
CA ASP A 135 1.15 -12.93 -7.77
C ASP A 135 0.76 -13.03 -6.29
N GLU A 136 -0.29 -12.33 -5.86
CA GLU A 136 -0.85 -12.51 -4.51
C GLU A 136 -1.72 -13.78 -4.42
N PRO A 137 -1.70 -14.49 -3.28
CA PRO A 137 -2.53 -15.68 -3.10
C PRO A 137 -4.04 -15.38 -3.26
N ALA A 138 -4.70 -16.08 -4.19
CA ALA A 138 -6.09 -15.82 -4.55
C ALA A 138 -7.07 -15.98 -3.38
N GLU A 139 -6.89 -17.00 -2.53
CA GLU A 139 -7.76 -17.27 -1.37
C GLU A 139 -7.74 -16.12 -0.35
N PRO A 140 -6.58 -15.66 0.16
CA PRO A 140 -6.50 -14.44 0.95
C PRO A 140 -7.11 -13.20 0.29
N VAL A 141 -6.92 -12.99 -1.01
CA VAL A 141 -7.52 -11.83 -1.70
C VAL A 141 -9.04 -11.94 -1.72
N ALA A 142 -9.58 -13.12 -2.04
CA ALA A 142 -11.01 -13.37 -2.04
C ALA A 142 -11.62 -13.19 -0.65
N GLY A 143 -10.99 -13.75 0.39
CA GLY A 143 -11.44 -13.57 1.77
C GLY A 143 -11.40 -12.11 2.23
N PHE A 144 -10.37 -11.36 1.84
CA PHE A 144 -10.29 -9.92 2.12
C PHE A 144 -11.40 -9.16 1.40
N LYS A 145 -11.64 -9.47 0.12
CA LYS A 145 -12.72 -8.89 -0.69
C LYS A 145 -14.09 -9.12 -0.07
N THR A 146 -14.41 -10.36 0.32
CA THR A 146 -15.67 -10.67 1.01
C THR A 146 -15.84 -9.79 2.24
N VAL A 147 -14.83 -9.67 3.11
CA VAL A 147 -14.94 -8.83 4.30
C VAL A 147 -15.10 -7.35 3.95
N ILE A 148 -14.30 -6.80 3.03
CA ILE A 148 -14.34 -5.39 2.68
C ILE A 148 -15.63 -5.01 1.96
N GLU A 149 -16.04 -5.75 0.93
CA GLU A 149 -17.22 -5.42 0.14
C GLU A 149 -18.53 -5.71 0.88
N ASP A 150 -18.60 -6.78 1.69
CA ASP A 150 -19.81 -7.10 2.46
C ASP A 150 -19.96 -6.20 3.70
N ARG A 151 -18.86 -5.88 4.40
CA ARG A 151 -18.91 -5.11 5.66
C ARG A 151 -18.83 -3.61 5.43
N LEU A 152 -18.03 -3.16 4.48
CA LEU A 152 -17.89 -1.74 4.16
C LEU A 152 -18.86 -1.28 3.06
N GLY A 153 -19.83 -2.09 2.63
CA GLY A 153 -20.87 -1.65 1.68
C GLY A 153 -21.59 -0.35 2.09
N ALA A 154 -21.59 0.02 3.37
CA ALA A 154 -22.08 1.30 3.89
C ALA A 154 -20.99 2.39 4.10
N ILE A 155 -19.70 2.03 4.09
CA ILE A 155 -18.55 2.90 4.41
C ILE A 155 -17.65 3.17 3.18
N GLY A 156 -17.74 2.33 2.14
CA GLY A 156 -16.90 2.34 0.93
C GLY A 156 -15.82 1.25 0.97
N GLY A 157 -15.79 0.36 -0.01
CA GLY A 157 -14.79 -0.70 -0.09
C GLY A 157 -14.65 -1.21 -1.52
N PHE A 158 -13.42 -1.45 -1.97
CA PHE A 158 -13.15 -1.92 -3.33
C PHE A 158 -11.97 -2.90 -3.34
N VAL A 159 -12.16 -4.10 -3.90
CA VAL A 159 -11.05 -5.02 -4.11
C VAL A 159 -11.06 -5.55 -5.55
N GLU A 160 -9.92 -5.38 -6.22
CA GLU A 160 -9.71 -5.87 -7.58
C GLU A 160 -8.37 -6.59 -7.72
N THR A 161 -8.39 -7.71 -8.44
CA THR A 161 -7.18 -8.44 -8.85
C THR A 161 -6.88 -8.17 -10.32
N TYR A 162 -5.72 -7.59 -10.60
CA TYR A 162 -5.18 -7.41 -11.94
C TYR A 162 -4.51 -8.70 -12.39
N THR A 163 -5.22 -9.50 -13.19
CA THR A 163 -4.78 -10.84 -13.61
C THR A 163 -3.58 -10.86 -14.55
N THR A 164 -3.25 -9.74 -15.18
CA THR A 164 -2.07 -9.62 -16.06
C THR A 164 -0.86 -8.97 -15.37
N MET A 165 -1.09 -8.15 -14.35
CA MET A 165 -0.04 -7.47 -13.61
C MET A 165 0.66 -8.39 -12.61
N PHE A 166 1.85 -7.97 -12.19
CA PHE A 166 2.75 -8.72 -11.30
C PHE A 166 3.07 -7.89 -10.06
N HIS A 167 3.54 -8.53 -8.99
CA HIS A 167 3.82 -7.84 -7.73
C HIS A 167 4.80 -6.68 -7.92
N GLY A 168 4.43 -5.49 -7.42
CA GLY A 168 5.24 -4.28 -7.57
C GLY A 168 5.04 -3.51 -8.88
N TRP A 169 4.03 -3.85 -9.70
CA TRP A 169 3.79 -3.18 -10.99
C TRP A 169 3.50 -1.68 -10.86
N MET A 170 3.00 -1.22 -9.70
CA MET A 170 2.76 0.21 -9.42
C MET A 170 3.95 0.88 -8.73
N GLY A 171 5.03 0.15 -8.45
CA GLY A 171 6.17 0.67 -7.70
C GLY A 171 7.48 0.25 -8.33
N THR A 172 8.38 -0.30 -7.52
CA THR A 172 9.76 -0.63 -7.92
C THR A 172 9.85 -1.49 -9.18
N ASN A 173 8.89 -2.38 -9.41
CA ASN A 173 8.94 -3.31 -10.55
C ASN A 173 8.18 -2.79 -11.79
N ALA A 174 7.67 -1.56 -11.79
CA ALA A 174 6.91 -1.03 -12.92
C ALA A 174 7.68 -1.14 -14.26
N LYS A 175 7.04 -1.73 -15.27
CA LYS A 175 7.57 -1.92 -16.63
C LYS A 175 6.97 -0.89 -17.57
N LEU A 176 7.44 0.35 -17.46
CA LEU A 176 6.87 1.50 -18.19
C LEU A 176 7.33 1.60 -19.64
N ASP A 177 8.34 0.82 -20.01
CA ASP A 177 8.83 0.62 -21.38
C ASP A 177 7.92 -0.33 -22.19
N GLN A 178 7.12 -1.15 -21.50
CA GLN A 178 6.19 -2.11 -22.11
C GLN A 178 4.77 -1.54 -22.10
N ASP A 179 4.04 -1.68 -23.21
CA ASP A 179 2.68 -1.13 -23.32
C ASP A 179 1.73 -1.68 -22.25
N GLU A 180 1.77 -2.99 -22.02
CA GLU A 180 0.94 -3.63 -20.99
C GLU A 180 1.29 -3.12 -19.58
N GLY A 181 2.58 -3.04 -19.23
CA GLY A 181 3.03 -2.55 -17.93
C GLY A 181 2.70 -1.06 -17.73
N ARG A 182 2.88 -0.23 -18.76
CA ARG A 182 2.51 1.19 -18.75
C ARG A 182 1.01 1.39 -18.60
N ASN A 183 0.20 0.65 -19.35
CA ASN A 183 -1.26 0.74 -19.27
C ASN A 183 -1.77 0.28 -17.91
N GLY A 184 -1.21 -0.79 -17.35
CA GLY A 184 -1.52 -1.26 -15.99
C GLY A 184 -1.14 -0.26 -14.91
N TYR A 185 0.01 0.42 -15.05
CA TYR A 185 0.44 1.49 -14.15
C TYR A 185 -0.51 2.70 -14.21
N ILE A 186 -0.84 3.19 -15.41
CA ILE A 186 -1.75 4.31 -15.61
C ILE A 186 -3.14 3.99 -15.05
N ARG A 187 -3.67 2.81 -15.37
CA ARG A 187 -4.99 2.37 -14.88
C ARG A 187 -5.01 2.28 -13.35
N GLY A 188 -4.00 1.64 -12.76
CA GLY A 188 -3.88 1.50 -11.32
C GLY A 188 -3.89 2.86 -10.62
N TYR A 189 -3.05 3.80 -11.06
CA TYR A 189 -2.99 5.12 -10.43
C TYR A 189 -4.25 5.95 -10.69
N THR A 190 -4.92 5.77 -11.83
CA THR A 190 -6.24 6.39 -12.09
C THR A 190 -7.26 5.94 -11.04
N GLN A 191 -7.37 4.62 -10.79
CA GLN A 191 -8.25 4.10 -9.74
C GLN A 191 -7.88 4.61 -8.35
N VAL A 192 -6.59 4.70 -8.03
CA VAL A 192 -6.12 5.28 -6.75
C VAL A 192 -6.56 6.72 -6.60
N ILE A 193 -6.38 7.54 -7.64
CA ILE A 193 -6.78 8.95 -7.64
C ILE A 193 -8.29 9.08 -7.45
N ASP A 194 -9.08 8.32 -8.21
CA ASP A 194 -10.53 8.39 -8.13
C ASP A 194 -11.03 7.96 -6.73
N PHE A 195 -10.51 6.87 -6.18
CA PHE A 195 -10.89 6.40 -4.85
C PHE A 195 -10.47 7.34 -3.71
N LEU A 196 -9.30 7.99 -3.82
CA LEU A 196 -8.83 8.95 -2.82
C LEU A 196 -9.59 10.29 -2.87
N ARG A 197 -10.29 10.59 -3.96
CA ARG A 197 -11.02 11.85 -4.16
C ARG A 197 -12.39 11.86 -3.46
N GLU A 198 -13.03 10.69 -3.34
CA GLU A 198 -14.31 10.47 -2.64
C GLU A 198 -14.19 10.76 -1.13
#